data_AF-A0A518G6D9-F1
#
_entry.id   AF-A0A518G6D9-F1
#
_cell.length_a   1.000
_cell.length_b   1.000
_cell.length_c   1.000
_cell.angle_alpha   90.00
_cell.angle_beta   90.00
_cell.angle_gamma   90.00
#
_symmetry.space_group_name_H-M   'P 1'
#
loop_
_entity.id
_entity.type
_entity.pdbx_description
1 polymer ?
#
loop_
_entity_poly.entity_id
_entity_poly.type
_entity_poly.pdbx_seq_one_letter_code
_entity_poly.pdbx_strand_id
1 'polypeptide(L)'
;MFNGLGTTEMVLFGIIALMLFGSRLPEVARSFGGTYRELRKKVDDFQREFRDWDRAEPTINRLPAPKDSGEVDSGEPQSPKFVPPADDD
;
A
#
# COMPACT_ATOMS: atom_id res chain seq x y z
N MET A 1 -26.10 -25.87 -9.53
CA MET A 1 -25.51 -25.10 -10.65
C MET A 1 -24.24 -24.45 -10.12
N PHE A 2 -23.09 -25.02 -10.48
CA PHE A 2 -21.77 -24.69 -9.92
C PHE A 2 -21.19 -23.46 -10.64
N ASN A 3 -21.61 -22.25 -10.25
CA ASN A 3 -21.19 -20.98 -10.86
C ASN A 3 -19.85 -20.44 -10.33
N GLY A 4 -18.90 -21.32 -10.05
CA GLY A 4 -17.53 -20.96 -9.72
C GLY A 4 -16.65 -22.07 -10.24
N LEU A 5 -15.51 -21.73 -10.84
CA LEU A 5 -14.50 -22.67 -11.31
C LEU A 5 -14.34 -23.81 -10.29
N GLY A 6 -14.99 -24.92 -10.58
CA GLY A 6 -15.12 -26.01 -9.64
C GLY A 6 -13.80 -26.77 -9.58
N THR A 7 -13.67 -27.60 -8.55
CA THR A 7 -12.57 -28.57 -8.50
C THR A 7 -12.54 -29.41 -9.78
N THR A 8 -13.71 -29.71 -10.36
CA THR A 8 -13.85 -30.41 -11.63
C THR A 8 -13.21 -29.67 -12.81
N GLU A 9 -13.52 -28.39 -13.00
CA GLU A 9 -12.92 -27.57 -14.07
C GLU A 9 -11.40 -27.46 -13.92
N MET A 10 -10.90 -27.28 -12.68
CA MET A 10 -9.47 -27.23 -12.42
C MET A 10 -8.75 -28.54 -12.78
N VAL A 11 -9.37 -29.69 -12.50
CA VAL A 11 -8.84 -31.00 -12.91
C VAL A 11 -8.83 -31.13 -14.44
N LEU A 12 -9.90 -30.70 -15.12
CA LEU A 12 -9.96 -30.73 -16.59
C LEU A 12 -8.85 -29.85 -17.22
N PHE A 13 -8.65 -28.63 -16.72
CA PHE A 13 -7.55 -27.77 -17.17
C PHE A 13 -6.18 -28.39 -16.86
N GLY A 14 -6.03 -29.04 -15.71
CA GLY A 14 -4.81 -29.78 -15.35
C GLY A 14 -4.50 -30.90 -16.36
N ILE A 15 -5.51 -31.66 -16.78
CA ILE A 15 -5.36 -32.72 -17.79
C ILE A 15 -4.97 -32.12 -19.14
N ILE A 16 -5.63 -31.04 -19.58
CA ILE A 16 -5.29 -30.36 -20.84
C ILE A 16 -3.85 -29.83 -20.79
N ALA A 17 -3.46 -29.21 -19.68
CA ALA A 17 -2.11 -28.70 -19.50
C ALA A 17 -1.07 -29.84 -19.50
N LEU A 18 -1.37 -31.00 -18.90
CA LEU A 18 -0.52 -32.19 -19.01
C LEU A 18 -0.42 -32.71 -20.45
N MET A 19 -1.48 -32.61 -21.26
CA MET A 19 -1.43 -33.03 -22.67
C MET A 19 -0.58 -32.08 -23.52
N LEU A 20 -0.60 -30.79 -23.22
CA LEU A 20 0.18 -29.77 -23.94
C LEU A 20 1.65 -29.74 -23.50
N PHE A 21 1.90 -29.77 -22.19
CA PHE A 21 3.22 -29.57 -21.60
C PHE A 21 3.91 -30.86 -21.14
N GLY A 22 3.15 -31.94 -20.90
CA GLY A 22 3.66 -33.22 -20.43
C GLY A 22 4.46 -33.11 -19.13
N SER A 23 5.65 -33.72 -19.11
CA SER A 23 6.58 -33.66 -17.98
C SER A 23 7.21 -32.29 -17.74
N ARG A 24 7.04 -31.32 -18.66
CA ARG A 24 7.55 -29.96 -18.51
C ARG A 24 6.61 -29.04 -17.72
N LEU A 25 5.37 -29.46 -17.46
CA LEU A 25 4.43 -28.71 -16.62
C LEU A 25 5.02 -28.28 -15.25
N PRO A 26 5.65 -29.15 -14.44
CA PRO A 26 6.27 -28.74 -13.18
C PRO A 26 7.44 -27.77 -13.36
N GLU A 27 8.17 -27.87 -14.47
CA GLU A 27 9.26 -26.95 -14.82
C GLU A 27 8.71 -25.55 -15.13
N VAL A 28 7.64 -25.46 -15.93
CA VAL A 28 6.91 -24.21 -16.24
C VAL A 28 6.29 -23.61 -14.98
N ALA A 29 5.68 -24.43 -14.12
CA ALA A 29 5.12 -23.96 -12.85
C ALA A 29 6.20 -23.39 -11.93
N ARG A 30 7.39 -24.01 -11.88
CA ARG A 30 8.53 -23.52 -11.09
C ARG A 30 9.11 -22.23 -11.65
N SER A 31 9.29 -22.12 -12.97
CA SER A 31 9.81 -20.90 -13.60
C SER A 31 8.84 -19.73 -13.43
N PHE A 32 7.56 -19.94 -13.74
CA PHE A 32 6.52 -18.93 -13.57
C PHE A 32 6.32 -18.55 -12.09
N GLY A 33 6.30 -19.54 -11.19
CA GLY A 33 6.17 -19.31 -9.75
C GLY A 33 7.36 -18.56 -9.16
N GLY A 34 8.58 -18.82 -9.66
CA GLY A 34 9.77 -18.04 -9.32
C GLY A 34 9.63 -16.57 -9.71
N THR A 35 9.22 -16.30 -10.95
CA THR A 35 8.94 -14.93 -11.43
C THR A 35 7.86 -14.24 -10.59
N TYR A 36 6.74 -14.92 -10.30
CA TYR A 36 5.67 -14.36 -9.47
C TYR A 36 6.14 -14.02 -8.05
N ARG A 37 7.00 -14.86 -7.45
CA ARG A 37 7.59 -14.60 -6.12
C ARG A 37 8.48 -13.37 -6.12
N GLU A 38 9.32 -13.19 -7.13
CA GLU A 38 10.15 -12.00 -7.28
C GLU A 38 9.32 -10.73 -7.52
N LEU A 39 8.28 -10.82 -8.36
CA LEU A 39 7.33 -9.73 -8.59
C LEU A 39 6.64 -9.33 -7.28
N ARG A 40 6.11 -10.30 -6.52
CA ARG A 40 5.47 -10.04 -5.22
C ARG A 40 6.44 -9.36 -4.25
N LYS A 41 7.68 -9.83 -4.16
CA LYS A 41 8.69 -9.23 -3.28
C LYS A 41 8.96 -7.77 -3.67
N LYS A 42 9.15 -7.49 -4.97
CA LYS A 42 9.35 -6.12 -5.46
C LYS A 42 8.14 -5.23 -5.19
N VAL A 43 6.92 -5.72 -5.43
CA VAL A 43 5.68 -4.99 -5.12
C VAL A 43 5.57 -4.69 -3.62
N ASP A 44 5.89 -5.65 -2.76
CA ASP A 44 5.88 -5.46 -1.31
C ASP A 44 6.94 -4.42 -0.87
N ASP A 45 8.11 -4.40 -1.52
CA ASP A 45 9.17 -3.40 -1.28
C ASP A 45 8.70 -1.99 -1.69
N PHE A 46 8.08 -1.85 -2.86
CA PHE A 46 7.48 -0.57 -3.28
C PHE A 46 6.40 -0.10 -2.29
N GLN A 47 5.51 -0.98 -1.83
CA GLN A 47 4.49 -0.59 -0.84
C GLN A 47 5.08 -0.09 0.49
N ARG A 48 6.27 -0.57 0.87
CA ARG A 48 6.99 -0.08 2.05
C ARG A 48 7.58 1.31 1.80
N GLU A 49 8.26 1.47 0.68
CA GLU A 49 8.89 2.75 0.30
C GLU A 49 7.87 3.87 0.13
N PHE A 50 6.74 3.61 -0.54
CA PHE A 50 5.65 4.57 -0.68
C PHE A 50 5.05 4.99 0.67
N ARG A 51 4.93 4.05 1.62
CA ARG A 51 4.42 4.33 2.97
C ARG A 51 5.40 5.17 3.79
N ASP A 52 6.70 4.98 3.58
CA ASP A 52 7.74 5.76 4.25
C ASP A 52 7.87 7.17 3.63
N TRP A 53 7.62 7.33 2.33
CA TRP A 53 7.56 8.64 1.67
C TRP A 53 6.33 9.45 2.10
N ASP A 54 5.16 8.84 2.20
CA ASP A 54 3.97 9.51 2.78
C ASP A 54 4.17 9.89 4.26
N ARG A 55 5.13 9.28 4.95
CA ARG A 55 5.50 9.63 6.33
C ARG A 55 6.58 10.72 6.41
N ALA A 56 7.24 11.03 5.29
CA ALA A 56 8.39 11.91 5.24
C ALA A 56 8.01 13.32 4.76
N GLU A 57 7.22 14.05 5.56
CA GLU A 57 7.26 15.52 5.64
C GLU A 57 7.05 15.97 7.10
N PRO A 58 7.62 17.12 7.50
CA PRO A 58 9.02 17.35 7.80
C PRO A 58 9.24 17.26 9.32
N THR A 59 10.42 16.77 9.72
CA THR A 59 10.88 17.00 11.10
C THR A 59 11.26 18.49 11.21
N ILE A 60 10.28 19.37 11.43
CA ILE A 60 10.57 20.73 11.89
C ILE A 60 11.24 20.55 13.25
N ASN A 61 12.53 20.88 13.28
CA ASN A 61 13.41 20.88 14.43
C ASN A 61 12.66 21.07 15.76
N ARG A 62 12.59 19.99 16.55
CA ARG A 62 12.50 20.09 18.01
C ARG A 62 13.70 20.92 18.48
N LEU A 63 13.52 22.22 18.69
CA LEU A 63 14.44 22.96 19.56
C LEU A 63 14.33 22.35 20.96
N PRO A 64 15.45 22.13 21.67
CA PRO A 64 15.40 21.71 23.06
C PRO A 64 14.78 22.85 23.88
N ALA A 65 13.59 22.62 24.43
CA ALA A 65 12.91 23.57 25.30
C ALA A 65 13.75 23.80 26.58
N PRO A 66 14.08 25.05 26.95
CA PRO A 66 14.57 25.36 28.28
C PRO A 66 13.43 25.14 29.28
N LYS A 67 13.79 24.54 30.42
CA LYS A 67 12.93 24.20 31.55
C LYS A 67 12.13 25.41 32.04
N ASP A 68 10.86 25.23 32.42
CA ASP A 68 10.35 25.49 33.79
C ASP A 68 8.82 25.27 33.84
N SER A 69 8.38 24.85 35.02
CA SER A 69 7.04 24.67 35.56
C SER A 69 5.89 25.56 35.04
N GLY A 70 4.68 24.97 34.94
CA GLY A 70 3.42 25.72 34.99
C GLY A 70 2.29 25.21 34.10
N GLU A 71 1.25 24.65 34.74
CA GLU A 71 -0.19 24.75 34.45
C GLU A 71 -0.77 24.44 33.04
N VAL A 72 -1.80 23.60 33.05
CA VAL A 72 -2.68 23.23 31.94
C VAL A 72 -3.52 24.43 31.47
N ASP A 73 -3.51 24.74 30.17
CA ASP A 73 -4.63 25.48 29.55
C ASP A 73 -4.83 25.04 28.08
N SER A 74 -6.03 24.53 27.80
CA SER A 74 -6.46 24.10 26.47
C SER A 74 -6.82 25.32 25.63
N GLY A 75 -5.85 25.87 24.91
CA GLY A 75 -6.09 26.90 23.90
C GLY A 75 -6.37 26.28 22.53
N GLU A 76 -7.65 26.22 22.11
CA GLU A 76 -8.01 26.03 20.71
C GLU A 76 -7.30 27.09 19.84
N PRO A 77 -6.63 26.72 18.73
CA PRO A 77 -6.00 27.70 17.87
C PRO A 77 -7.09 28.47 17.12
N GLN A 78 -7.46 29.65 17.62
CA GLN A 78 -8.41 30.52 16.92
C GLN A 78 -7.76 31.06 15.65
N SER A 79 -8.09 30.43 14.52
CA SER A 79 -7.77 30.93 13.19
C SER A 79 -8.45 32.29 12.98
N PRO A 80 -7.71 33.35 12.57
CA PRO A 80 -8.27 34.68 12.37
C PRO A 80 -9.41 34.65 11.35
N LYS A 81 -10.58 35.15 11.73
CA LYS A 81 -11.71 35.29 10.79
C LYS A 81 -11.38 36.37 9.77
N PHE A 82 -11.22 35.97 8.51
CA PHE A 82 -11.08 36.85 7.36
C PHE A 82 -12.39 37.62 7.16
N VAL A 83 -12.31 38.95 7.11
CA VAL A 83 -13.42 39.81 6.69
C VAL A 83 -13.09 40.27 5.27
N PRO A 84 -13.85 39.88 4.24
CA PRO A 84 -13.62 40.36 2.88
C PRO A 84 -13.88 41.87 2.82
N PRO A 85 -13.09 42.62 2.03
CA PRO A 85 -13.33 44.04 1.80
C PRO A 85 -14.72 44.23 1.19
N ALA A 86 -15.47 45.22 1.69
CA ALA A 86 -16.73 45.61 1.07
C ALA A 86 -16.43 46.19 -0.31
N ASP A 87 -17.09 45.68 -1.34
CA ASP A 87 -17.09 46.28 -2.67
C ASP A 87 -17.80 47.65 -2.56
N ASP A 88 -17.06 48.74 -2.74
CA ASP A 88 -17.61 50.10 -2.86
C ASP A 88 -18.23 50.26 -4.27
N ASP A 89 -19.53 50.55 -4.34
CA ASP A 89 -20.25 51.04 -5.55
C ASP A 89 -19.88 52.50 -5.87
#